data_AF-A0A0E3PTI1-F1
#
_entry.id   AF-A0A0E3PTI1-F1
#
_cell.length_a   1.000
_cell.length_b   1.000
_cell.length_c   1.000
_cell.angle_alpha   90.00
_cell.angle_beta   90.00
_cell.angle_gamma   90.00
#
_symmetry.space_group_name_H-M   'P 1'
#
loop_
_entity.id
_entity.type
_entity.pdbx_description
1 polymer ?
#
loop_
_entity_poly.entity_id
_entity_poly.type
_entity_poly.pdbx_seq_one_letter_code
_entity_poly.pdbx_strand_id
1 'polypeptide(L)'
;MFSQDYSKNDSIPNNVFMAKLQGNRPYDRLYSAIFGTLETQVLFNDFPKGLVYKTTKAPVLSLCGLLPVTYSVFGSGINRCTEHLLKSPDLHRFCEAASFTPVHYQGQSRQTGSLYICGFTPMVKCTYHISMDIKMDNLHSFVELNSPGSKLVIQEINDGTILKSYFESSSGDIGSEIIFLGDAAEKLDFEIMFDGCSKTNTIFAKDGKYIVTPFYNFERQRLPYIDFSNGYLKFTSFLTGKGRYLHVNIYRISQRADRKFITAIGDRTLVPFGLDGPHVRNTTEKGIRYLNSKDNRGTIWFDIELLEQCSDSDLEYLRKLVVNNSWDAGVHYSEELNSLPHEQACKVMDEGYSYVYEKIGRKPTSWCSMRNRDNITHAIYAYENLGMFWRNGASGIHAERDIGNLDDDTWAWWEPASGAGMVYPAFTHELDLEPAIKYSISCSKFQNWVDNYNSNKMTIVSFFEYNRIGRNTYDASFDILQYTESFFVFRAHTKGFDALVNVNISAGDNTRVCDNTLEQFFSYKLEQDKSITFRVKNNHIYSVYLDSGNKEYDCPVD
;
A
#
# COMPACT_ATOMS: atom_id res chain seq x y z
N MET A 1 3.13 15.33 13.03
CA MET A 1 4.21 15.53 12.05
C MET A 1 3.71 15.67 10.62
N PHE A 2 2.64 15.00 10.18
CA PHE A 2 2.22 15.03 8.75
C PHE A 2 0.83 15.63 8.55
N SER A 3 0.70 16.94 8.27
CA SER A 3 -0.53 17.45 7.69
C SER A 3 -0.46 17.34 6.16
N GLN A 4 -1.45 16.68 5.56
CA GLN A 4 -1.78 16.93 4.16
C GLN A 4 -2.85 18.01 4.17
N ASP A 5 -2.43 19.27 4.12
CA ASP A 5 -3.35 20.36 3.87
C ASP A 5 -3.52 20.48 2.36
N TYR A 6 -4.74 20.25 1.86
CA TYR A 6 -5.04 20.42 0.44
C TYR A 6 -4.80 21.90 0.05
N SER A 7 -3.77 22.14 -0.75
CA SER A 7 -3.36 23.48 -1.18
C SER A 7 -4.43 24.14 -2.07
N LYS A 8 -4.52 25.48 -2.00
CA LYS A 8 -5.48 26.37 -2.69
C LYS A 8 -5.35 26.43 -4.24
N ASN A 9 -5.20 25.31 -4.93
CA ASN A 9 -5.33 25.31 -6.39
C ASN A 9 -6.65 24.64 -6.75
N ASP A 10 -7.40 25.26 -7.67
CA ASP A 10 -8.72 24.83 -8.18
C ASP A 10 -8.67 23.48 -8.96
N SER A 11 -7.63 22.69 -8.74
CA SER A 11 -7.30 21.42 -9.40
C SER A 11 -7.29 20.27 -8.39
N ILE A 12 -7.68 19.08 -8.85
CA ILE A 12 -7.55 17.84 -8.07
C ILE A 12 -6.07 17.70 -7.64
N PRO A 13 -5.78 17.41 -6.36
CA PRO A 13 -4.41 17.21 -5.90
C PRO A 13 -3.70 16.09 -6.68
N ASN A 14 -2.44 16.30 -7.04
CA ASN A 14 -1.67 15.34 -7.84
C ASN A 14 -1.52 13.96 -7.18
N ASN A 15 -1.68 13.86 -5.86
CA ASN A 15 -1.63 12.61 -5.10
C ASN A 15 -3.00 11.89 -5.01
N VAL A 16 -3.97 12.29 -5.83
CA VAL A 16 -5.33 11.74 -5.85
C VAL A 16 -5.63 11.21 -7.23
N PHE A 17 -6.17 10.00 -7.31
CA PHE A 17 -6.63 9.42 -8.58
C PHE A 17 -7.85 8.53 -8.39
N MET A 18 -8.56 8.29 -9.49
CA MET A 18 -9.58 7.24 -9.56
C MET A 18 -9.08 6.11 -10.44
N ALA A 19 -9.33 4.87 -10.01
CA ALA A 19 -9.08 3.72 -10.85
C ALA A 19 -10.17 2.67 -10.73
N LYS A 20 -10.39 1.96 -11.83
CA LYS A 20 -11.25 0.78 -11.90
C LYS A 20 -10.35 -0.45 -11.78
N LEU A 21 -10.64 -1.35 -10.84
CA LEU A 21 -9.77 -2.49 -10.55
C LEU A 21 -9.61 -3.45 -11.75
N GLN A 22 -10.59 -3.52 -12.67
CA GLN A 22 -10.50 -4.32 -13.89
C GLN A 22 -11.27 -3.64 -15.04
N GLY A 23 -10.74 -3.75 -16.27
CA GLY A 23 -11.37 -3.22 -17.48
C GLY A 23 -12.73 -3.86 -17.80
N ASN A 24 -13.53 -3.17 -18.63
CA ASN A 24 -14.88 -3.55 -19.01
C ASN A 24 -14.96 -5.00 -19.54
N ARG A 25 -15.52 -5.91 -18.74
CA ARG A 25 -15.87 -7.27 -19.18
C ARG A 25 -17.26 -7.27 -19.82
N PRO A 26 -17.60 -8.29 -20.64
CA PRO A 26 -18.95 -8.44 -21.20
C PRO A 26 -20.06 -8.38 -20.13
N TYR A 27 -19.77 -8.89 -18.94
CA TYR A 27 -20.65 -8.82 -17.77
C TYR A 27 -20.98 -7.39 -17.32
N ASP A 28 -20.04 -6.45 -17.43
CA ASP A 28 -20.26 -5.09 -16.95
C ASP A 28 -21.27 -4.36 -17.84
N ARG A 29 -21.32 -4.69 -19.14
CA ARG A 29 -22.36 -4.21 -20.07
C ARG A 29 -23.74 -4.76 -19.71
N LEU A 30 -23.81 -6.05 -19.34
CA LEU A 30 -25.06 -6.67 -18.91
C LEU A 30 -25.54 -6.05 -17.59
N TYR A 31 -24.64 -5.84 -16.63
CA TYR A 31 -24.95 -5.15 -15.38
C TYR A 31 -25.48 -3.74 -15.66
N SER A 32 -24.81 -2.93 -16.49
CA SER A 32 -25.27 -1.59 -16.88
C SER A 32 -26.65 -1.61 -17.52
N ALA A 33 -26.93 -2.59 -18.40
CA ALA A 33 -28.21 -2.67 -19.09
C ALA A 33 -29.38 -2.97 -18.15
N ILE A 34 -29.14 -3.76 -17.10
CA ILE A 34 -30.18 -4.17 -16.14
C ILE A 34 -30.33 -3.15 -15.02
N PHE A 35 -29.20 -2.69 -14.45
CA PHE A 35 -29.20 -1.89 -13.25
C PHE A 35 -28.94 -0.41 -13.50
N GLY A 36 -28.58 0.00 -14.71
CA GLY A 36 -28.19 1.37 -15.05
C GLY A 36 -26.68 1.58 -15.00
N THR A 37 -26.19 2.50 -15.82
CA THR A 37 -24.78 2.87 -15.86
C THR A 37 -24.44 3.79 -14.71
N LEU A 38 -23.35 3.47 -13.99
CA LEU A 38 -22.77 4.33 -12.99
C LEU A 38 -21.67 5.21 -13.58
N GLU A 39 -21.72 6.48 -13.23
CA GLU A 39 -20.71 7.47 -13.59
C GLU A 39 -20.06 8.00 -12.33
N THR A 40 -18.74 8.18 -12.38
CA THR A 40 -17.96 8.71 -11.26
C THR A 40 -17.10 9.86 -11.68
N GLN A 41 -17.01 10.84 -10.79
CA GLN A 41 -16.24 12.04 -10.99
C GLN A 41 -15.57 12.45 -9.68
N VAL A 42 -14.35 12.94 -9.78
CA VAL A 42 -13.68 13.63 -8.68
C VAL A 42 -13.55 15.09 -9.06
N LEU A 43 -13.88 15.97 -8.12
CA LEU A 43 -13.81 17.42 -8.26
C LEU A 43 -13.15 18.00 -7.02
N PHE A 44 -12.52 19.16 -7.17
CA PHE A 44 -12.17 20.01 -6.04
C PHE A 44 -13.18 21.15 -5.97
N ASN A 45 -13.82 21.34 -4.82
CA ASN A 45 -14.73 22.44 -4.57
C ASN A 45 -14.03 23.50 -3.71
N ASP A 46 -14.05 24.76 -4.16
CA ASP A 46 -13.42 25.85 -3.41
C ASP A 46 -14.22 26.27 -2.18
N PHE A 47 -15.55 26.02 -2.19
CA PHE A 47 -16.46 26.32 -1.10
C PHE A 47 -17.54 25.23 -0.98
N PRO A 48 -17.50 24.40 0.08
CA PRO A 48 -16.45 24.24 1.09
C PRO A 48 -15.17 23.59 0.53
N LYS A 49 -13.99 24.16 0.82
CA LYS A 49 -12.67 23.63 0.41
C LYS A 49 -12.58 22.13 0.68
N GLY A 50 -12.60 21.33 -0.36
CA GLY A 50 -12.60 19.89 -0.20
C GLY A 50 -12.68 19.13 -1.52
N LEU A 51 -12.30 17.86 -1.42
CA LEU A 51 -12.40 16.90 -2.52
C LEU A 51 -13.82 16.32 -2.53
N VAL A 52 -14.45 16.25 -3.70
CA VAL A 52 -15.77 15.66 -3.86
C VAL A 52 -15.70 14.46 -4.79
N TYR A 53 -16.03 13.28 -4.26
CA TYR A 53 -16.18 12.05 -5.03
C TYR A 53 -17.66 11.80 -5.30
N LYS A 54 -18.08 12.03 -6.55
CA LYS A 54 -19.46 11.86 -6.98
C LYS A 54 -19.63 10.50 -7.64
N THR A 55 -20.69 9.80 -7.25
CA THR A 55 -21.22 8.65 -7.95
C THR A 55 -22.66 8.92 -8.31
N THR A 56 -22.98 8.88 -9.61
CA THR A 56 -24.32 9.08 -10.14
C THR A 56 -24.74 7.89 -10.97
N LYS A 57 -26.06 7.65 -11.00
CA LYS A 57 -26.66 6.55 -11.75
C LYS A 57 -27.52 7.14 -12.86
N ALA A 58 -27.18 6.81 -14.10
CA ALA A 58 -27.97 7.20 -15.25
C ALA A 58 -29.37 6.55 -15.19
N PRO A 59 -30.43 7.26 -15.62
CA PRO A 59 -31.77 6.67 -15.73
C PRO A 59 -31.75 5.45 -16.68
N VAL A 60 -32.37 4.34 -16.26
CA VAL A 60 -32.46 3.13 -17.08
C VAL A 60 -33.47 3.37 -18.22
N LEU A 61 -33.04 3.21 -19.48
CA LEU A 61 -33.89 3.36 -20.67
C LEU A 61 -34.73 2.10 -21.02
N SER A 62 -34.68 1.04 -20.20
CA SER A 62 -35.26 -0.29 -20.52
C SER A 62 -36.51 -0.66 -19.70
N LEU A 63 -37.49 -1.29 -20.37
CA LEU A 63 -38.76 -1.81 -19.83
C LEU A 63 -38.62 -2.82 -18.67
N CYS A 64 -37.43 -3.37 -18.40
CA CYS A 64 -37.24 -4.39 -17.36
C CYS A 64 -37.29 -3.85 -15.92
N GLY A 65 -37.23 -2.53 -15.72
CA GLY A 65 -37.36 -1.88 -14.40
C GLY A 65 -38.76 -1.89 -13.79
N LEU A 66 -39.77 -2.44 -14.50
CA LEU A 66 -41.18 -2.41 -14.10
C LEU A 66 -41.70 -3.70 -13.42
N LEU A 67 -40.87 -4.74 -13.23
CA LEU A 67 -41.32 -6.01 -12.65
C LEU A 67 -40.43 -6.47 -11.49
N PRO A 68 -40.93 -6.57 -10.24
CA PRO A 68 -40.16 -7.06 -9.09
C PRO A 68 -39.59 -8.48 -9.28
N VAL A 69 -40.29 -9.32 -10.05
CA VAL A 69 -39.96 -10.72 -10.32
C VAL A 69 -38.73 -10.88 -11.23
N THR A 70 -38.45 -9.90 -12.09
CA THR A 70 -37.25 -9.92 -12.94
C THR A 70 -35.99 -9.64 -12.12
N TYR A 71 -36.07 -8.89 -11.02
CA TYR A 71 -34.92 -8.60 -10.15
C TYR A 71 -34.36 -9.87 -9.48
N SER A 72 -35.24 -10.76 -9.00
CA SER A 72 -34.84 -12.06 -8.42
C SER A 72 -34.40 -13.06 -9.48
N VAL A 73 -35.05 -13.09 -10.65
CA VAL A 73 -34.72 -14.01 -11.74
C VAL A 73 -33.43 -13.62 -12.46
N PHE A 74 -33.19 -12.33 -12.70
CA PHE A 74 -31.93 -11.83 -13.25
C PHE A 74 -30.83 -11.78 -12.19
N GLY A 75 -31.12 -11.45 -10.93
CA GLY A 75 -30.14 -11.58 -9.84
C GLY A 75 -29.68 -13.03 -9.65
N SER A 76 -30.61 -13.98 -9.67
CA SER A 76 -30.31 -15.42 -9.62
C SER A 76 -29.67 -15.95 -10.91
N GLY A 77 -30.13 -15.51 -12.08
CA GLY A 77 -29.59 -15.91 -13.39
C GLY A 77 -28.20 -15.35 -13.65
N ILE A 78 -27.95 -14.11 -13.23
CA ILE A 78 -26.62 -13.52 -13.16
C ILE A 78 -25.78 -14.32 -12.18
N ASN A 79 -26.25 -14.54 -10.94
CA ASN A 79 -25.55 -15.37 -9.95
C ASN A 79 -25.20 -16.77 -10.47
N ARG A 80 -26.06 -17.41 -11.28
CA ARG A 80 -25.78 -18.71 -11.93
C ARG A 80 -24.77 -18.60 -13.09
N CYS A 81 -24.87 -17.58 -13.92
CA CYS A 81 -23.89 -17.32 -14.98
C CYS A 81 -22.52 -16.90 -14.42
N THR A 82 -22.53 -16.23 -13.27
CA THR A 82 -21.34 -15.83 -12.55
C THR A 82 -20.88 -16.90 -11.57
N GLU A 83 -21.67 -17.90 -11.14
CA GLU A 83 -21.26 -19.01 -10.26
C GLU A 83 -20.05 -19.78 -10.83
N HIS A 84 -19.95 -19.90 -12.16
CA HIS A 84 -18.80 -20.49 -12.84
C HIS A 84 -17.56 -19.56 -12.90
N LEU A 85 -17.71 -18.26 -12.61
CA LEU A 85 -16.67 -17.22 -12.59
C LEU A 85 -16.42 -16.64 -11.16
N LEU A 86 -17.33 -16.89 -10.21
CA LEU A 86 -17.40 -16.41 -8.82
C LEU A 86 -16.75 -17.44 -7.91
N LYS A 87 -15.42 -17.57 -7.99
CA LYS A 87 -14.66 -18.35 -7.00
C LYS A 87 -13.90 -17.42 -6.06
N SER A 88 -14.60 -16.47 -5.43
CA SER A 88 -14.06 -15.82 -4.25
C SER A 88 -14.99 -16.02 -3.07
N PRO A 89 -14.78 -17.11 -2.31
CA PRO A 89 -15.49 -17.34 -1.05
C PRO A 89 -15.48 -16.11 -0.14
N ASP A 90 -14.37 -15.36 -0.12
CA ASP A 90 -14.19 -14.16 0.71
C ASP A 90 -15.19 -13.05 0.38
N LEU A 91 -15.44 -12.81 -0.91
CA LEU A 91 -16.40 -11.80 -1.36
C LEU A 91 -17.81 -12.14 -0.90
N HIS A 92 -18.20 -13.42 -1.05
CA HIS A 92 -19.52 -13.89 -0.67
C HIS A 92 -19.72 -13.79 0.85
N ARG A 93 -18.76 -14.28 1.64
CA ARG A 93 -18.79 -14.21 3.10
C ARG A 93 -18.88 -12.77 3.60
N PHE A 94 -18.12 -11.85 3.00
CA PHE A 94 -18.21 -10.43 3.34
C PHE A 94 -19.59 -9.84 3.01
N CYS A 95 -20.11 -10.11 1.80
CA CYS A 95 -21.42 -9.61 1.40
C CYS A 95 -22.53 -10.16 2.29
N GLU A 96 -22.46 -11.44 2.66
CA GLU A 96 -23.41 -12.06 3.59
C GLU A 96 -23.36 -11.41 4.97
N ALA A 97 -22.18 -11.25 5.57
CA ALA A 97 -22.02 -10.61 6.87
C ALA A 97 -22.43 -9.13 6.88
N ALA A 98 -22.23 -8.42 5.77
CA ALA A 98 -22.62 -7.03 5.61
C ALA A 98 -24.08 -6.85 5.13
N SER A 99 -24.79 -7.94 4.84
CA SER A 99 -26.13 -7.93 4.22
C SER A 99 -26.17 -7.17 2.88
N PHE A 100 -25.12 -7.28 2.08
CA PHE A 100 -25.01 -6.72 0.74
C PHE A 100 -25.31 -7.77 -0.34
N THR A 101 -25.88 -7.34 -1.46
CA THR A 101 -26.06 -8.22 -2.62
C THR A 101 -24.72 -8.37 -3.36
N PRO A 102 -24.15 -9.59 -3.50
CA PRO A 102 -22.84 -9.79 -4.13
C PRO A 102 -22.74 -9.23 -5.56
N VAL A 103 -23.81 -9.39 -6.35
CA VAL A 103 -23.94 -8.84 -7.71
C VAL A 103 -23.71 -7.34 -7.74
N HIS A 104 -24.30 -6.60 -6.79
CA HIS A 104 -24.15 -5.15 -6.71
C HIS A 104 -22.77 -4.76 -6.21
N TYR A 105 -22.29 -5.42 -5.17
CA TYR A 105 -20.98 -5.11 -4.61
C TYR A 105 -19.84 -5.30 -5.63
N GLN A 106 -19.89 -6.38 -6.42
CA GLN A 106 -18.92 -6.60 -7.49
C GLN A 106 -19.17 -5.75 -8.74
N GLY A 107 -20.43 -5.64 -9.18
CA GLY A 107 -20.77 -4.93 -10.41
C GLY A 107 -20.51 -3.42 -10.30
N GLN A 108 -20.84 -2.81 -9.16
CA GLN A 108 -20.66 -1.38 -8.98
C GLN A 108 -19.20 -0.99 -8.86
N SER A 109 -18.42 -1.68 -8.02
CA SER A 109 -16.98 -1.38 -7.84
C SER A 109 -16.20 -1.40 -9.16
N ARG A 110 -16.61 -2.23 -10.13
CA ARG A 110 -16.06 -2.27 -11.49
C ARG A 110 -16.48 -1.10 -12.37
N GLN A 111 -17.67 -0.53 -12.17
CA GLN A 111 -18.15 0.62 -12.93
C GLN A 111 -17.68 1.95 -12.35
N THR A 112 -17.81 2.12 -11.03
CA THR A 112 -17.51 3.34 -10.29
C THR A 112 -16.02 3.53 -10.06
N GLY A 113 -15.25 2.45 -10.08
CA GLY A 113 -13.90 2.46 -9.56
C GLY A 113 -13.87 2.88 -8.09
N SER A 114 -12.70 3.31 -7.64
CA SER A 114 -12.49 3.82 -6.29
C SER A 114 -11.59 5.05 -6.33
N LEU A 115 -11.81 5.95 -5.38
CA LEU A 115 -10.96 7.11 -5.14
C LEU A 115 -9.80 6.71 -4.23
N TYR A 116 -8.58 6.98 -4.68
CA TYR A 116 -7.35 6.77 -3.90
C TYR A 116 -6.77 8.12 -3.51
N ILE A 117 -6.40 8.26 -2.23
CA ILE A 117 -5.71 9.43 -1.69
C ILE A 117 -4.35 8.95 -1.17
N CYS A 118 -3.27 9.41 -1.79
CA CYS A 118 -1.91 8.88 -1.61
C CYS A 118 -0.99 9.83 -0.83
N GLY A 119 0.27 9.43 -0.67
CA GLY A 119 1.33 10.28 -0.10
C GLY A 119 1.34 10.36 1.43
N PHE A 120 0.64 9.44 2.11
CA PHE A 120 0.79 9.24 3.55
C PHE A 120 2.13 8.57 3.86
N THR A 121 2.70 8.91 5.01
CA THR A 121 3.98 8.34 5.45
C THR A 121 3.74 6.92 5.99
N PRO A 122 4.45 5.89 5.50
CA PRO A 122 4.36 4.56 6.08
C PRO A 122 4.81 4.56 7.55
N MET A 123 3.99 4.09 8.48
CA MET A 123 4.31 4.09 9.92
C MET A 123 3.80 2.82 10.57
N VAL A 124 4.56 2.26 11.52
CA VAL A 124 4.10 1.14 12.35
C VAL A 124 2.93 1.55 13.24
N LYS A 125 2.90 2.81 13.69
CA LYS A 125 1.76 3.40 14.41
C LYS A 125 1.46 4.81 13.90
N CYS A 126 0.22 5.06 13.56
CA CYS A 126 -0.25 6.40 13.18
C CYS A 126 -1.76 6.53 13.30
N THR A 127 -2.23 7.77 13.35
CA THR A 127 -3.65 8.11 13.41
C THR A 127 -4.04 8.94 12.18
N TYR A 128 -5.06 8.50 11.47
CA TYR A 128 -5.70 9.25 10.40
C TYR A 128 -6.90 10.00 10.97
N HIS A 129 -6.87 11.33 10.94
CA HIS A 129 -8.04 12.15 11.24
C HIS A 129 -8.78 12.45 9.94
N ILE A 130 -10.05 12.03 9.86
CA ILE A 130 -10.89 12.16 8.67
C ILE A 130 -12.07 13.07 8.99
N SER A 131 -12.37 13.95 8.04
CA SER A 131 -13.42 14.95 8.13
C SER A 131 -14.19 14.94 6.81
N MET A 132 -15.44 14.48 6.84
CA MET A 132 -16.23 14.26 5.62
C MET A 132 -17.74 14.37 5.85
N ASP A 133 -18.53 14.47 4.78
CA ASP A 133 -19.97 14.16 4.82
C ASP A 133 -20.37 13.34 3.59
N ILE A 134 -21.58 12.76 3.66
CA ILE A 134 -22.17 11.96 2.59
C ILE A 134 -23.49 12.61 2.20
N LYS A 135 -23.69 12.85 0.91
CA LYS A 135 -24.97 13.29 0.36
C LYS A 135 -25.51 12.22 -0.56
N MET A 136 -26.70 11.71 -0.27
CA MET A 136 -27.33 10.64 -1.04
C MET A 136 -28.85 10.76 -1.04
N ASP A 137 -29.51 10.09 -1.99
CA ASP A 137 -30.97 9.99 -2.07
C ASP A 137 -31.54 8.65 -1.61
N ASN A 138 -30.70 7.76 -1.07
CA ASN A 138 -31.13 6.49 -0.50
C ASN A 138 -30.27 6.10 0.71
N LEU A 139 -30.87 5.98 1.89
CA LEU A 139 -30.25 5.61 3.17
C LEU A 139 -29.61 4.22 3.18
N HIS A 140 -29.99 3.34 2.24
CA HIS A 140 -29.33 2.04 2.09
C HIS A 140 -28.01 2.13 1.31
N SER A 141 -27.66 3.28 0.74
CA SER A 141 -26.38 3.48 0.06
C SER A 141 -25.28 3.68 1.10
N PHE A 142 -24.04 3.36 0.73
CA PHE A 142 -22.94 3.39 1.70
C PHE A 142 -21.61 3.70 1.03
N VAL A 143 -20.66 4.12 1.86
CA VAL A 143 -19.26 4.34 1.48
C VAL A 143 -18.42 3.26 2.13
N GLU A 144 -17.65 2.53 1.34
CA GLU A 144 -16.55 1.72 1.84
C GLU A 144 -15.29 2.57 1.95
N LEU A 145 -14.70 2.60 3.14
CA LEU A 145 -13.42 3.23 3.43
C LEU A 145 -12.42 2.14 3.81
N ASN A 146 -11.40 1.97 2.99
CA ASN A 146 -10.27 1.12 3.31
C ASN A 146 -9.09 1.99 3.73
N SER A 147 -8.66 1.81 4.97
CA SER A 147 -7.38 2.31 5.47
C SER A 147 -6.42 1.13 5.66
N PRO A 148 -5.11 1.35 5.89
CA PRO A 148 -4.19 0.25 6.13
C PRO A 148 -4.71 -0.70 7.21
N GLY A 149 -4.85 -1.98 6.85
CA GLY A 149 -5.37 -3.01 7.74
C GLY A 149 -6.86 -2.91 8.08
N SER A 150 -7.64 -1.93 7.59
CA SER A 150 -9.07 -1.79 7.91
C SER A 150 -9.97 -1.92 6.68
N LYS A 151 -11.17 -2.47 6.89
CA LYS A 151 -12.28 -2.42 5.95
C LYS A 151 -13.50 -1.86 6.66
N LEU A 152 -13.87 -0.63 6.34
CA LEU A 152 -14.90 0.12 7.04
C LEU A 152 -16.08 0.42 6.11
N VAL A 153 -17.30 0.38 6.64
CA VAL A 153 -18.50 0.84 5.93
C VAL A 153 -19.12 1.99 6.70
N ILE A 154 -19.35 3.11 6.03
CA ILE A 154 -20.04 4.28 6.57
C ILE A 154 -21.42 4.35 5.91
N GLN A 155 -22.46 4.42 6.73
CA GLN A 155 -23.85 4.39 6.28
C GLN A 155 -24.72 5.31 7.14
N GLU A 156 -25.62 6.06 6.52
CA GLU A 156 -26.69 6.76 7.24
C GLU A 156 -27.80 5.76 7.63
N ILE A 157 -28.25 5.89 8.86
CA ILE A 157 -29.44 5.28 9.42
C ILE A 157 -30.43 6.40 9.78
N ASN A 158 -31.67 6.06 10.11
CA ASN A 158 -32.76 7.04 10.29
C ASN A 158 -32.37 8.27 11.14
N ASP A 159 -31.61 8.07 12.22
CA ASP A 159 -31.29 9.12 13.20
C ASP A 159 -29.78 9.45 13.26
N GLY A 160 -28.98 9.03 12.28
CA GLY A 160 -27.56 9.40 12.25
C GLY A 160 -26.68 8.59 11.31
N THR A 161 -25.37 8.74 11.44
CA THR A 161 -24.39 8.01 10.64
C THR A 161 -23.62 7.02 11.51
N ILE A 162 -23.53 5.78 11.05
CA ILE A 162 -22.73 4.73 11.69
C ILE A 162 -21.53 4.36 10.84
N LEU A 163 -20.49 3.87 11.52
CA LEU A 163 -19.34 3.21 10.92
C LEU A 163 -19.26 1.79 11.45
N LYS A 164 -19.21 0.82 10.53
CA LYS A 164 -18.96 -0.59 10.85
C LYS A 164 -17.54 -0.94 10.46
N SER A 165 -16.78 -1.51 11.39
CA SER A 165 -15.42 -2.00 11.15
C SER A 165 -15.43 -3.53 11.09
N TYR A 166 -15.11 -4.09 9.93
CA TYR A 166 -15.15 -5.54 9.70
C TYR A 166 -13.80 -6.20 9.91
N PHE A 167 -13.81 -7.48 10.31
CA PHE A 167 -12.61 -8.30 10.44
C PHE A 167 -12.90 -9.79 10.20
N GLU A 168 -11.93 -10.52 9.66
CA GLU A 168 -11.97 -11.97 9.48
C GLU A 168 -11.46 -12.68 10.73
N SER A 169 -12.20 -13.69 11.18
CA SER A 169 -11.83 -14.56 12.29
C SER A 169 -11.02 -15.78 11.81
N SER A 170 -10.49 -16.57 12.74
CA SER A 170 -9.72 -17.78 12.40
C SER A 170 -10.55 -18.88 11.73
N SER A 171 -11.88 -18.91 11.91
CA SER A 171 -12.79 -19.79 11.17
C SER A 171 -13.07 -19.27 9.75
N GLY A 172 -12.63 -18.05 9.44
CA GLY A 172 -12.95 -17.35 8.21
C GLY A 172 -14.31 -16.66 8.23
N ASP A 173 -14.99 -16.60 9.38
CA ASP A 173 -16.21 -15.81 9.54
C ASP A 173 -15.86 -14.32 9.60
N ILE A 174 -16.75 -13.47 9.09
CA ILE A 174 -16.59 -12.01 9.11
C ILE A 174 -17.36 -11.43 10.30
N GLY A 175 -16.61 -10.93 11.29
CA GLY A 175 -17.13 -10.15 12.42
C GLY A 175 -17.16 -8.65 12.11
N SER A 176 -17.87 -7.88 12.94
CA SER A 176 -17.83 -6.42 12.86
C SER A 176 -18.17 -5.74 14.19
N GLU A 177 -17.58 -4.57 14.42
CA GLU A 177 -17.94 -3.65 15.50
C GLU A 177 -18.55 -2.37 14.92
N ILE A 178 -19.47 -1.73 15.65
CA ILE A 178 -20.22 -0.57 15.18
C ILE A 178 -20.01 0.61 16.11
N ILE A 179 -19.80 1.79 15.52
CA ILE A 179 -19.73 3.06 16.24
C ILE A 179 -20.61 4.11 15.57
N PHE A 180 -21.25 4.95 16.38
CA PHE A 180 -22.02 6.11 15.91
C PHE A 180 -21.08 7.30 15.71
N LEU A 181 -21.12 7.93 14.54
CA LEU A 181 -20.24 9.04 14.17
C LEU A 181 -20.86 10.42 14.40
N GLY A 182 -22.19 10.53 14.37
CA GLY A 182 -22.91 11.80 14.47
C GLY A 182 -24.26 11.76 13.77
N ASP A 183 -24.96 12.89 13.77
CA ASP A 183 -26.29 13.01 13.16
C ASP A 183 -26.22 12.94 11.62
N ALA A 184 -27.35 12.63 10.98
CA ALA A 184 -27.41 12.47 9.53
C ALA A 184 -27.26 13.82 8.81
N ALA A 185 -26.70 13.82 7.61
CA ALA A 185 -26.37 15.02 6.85
C ALA A 185 -25.43 16.04 7.54
N GLU A 186 -24.89 15.71 8.73
CA GLU A 186 -23.84 16.49 9.37
C GLU A 186 -22.45 16.09 8.89
N LYS A 187 -21.51 17.00 9.14
CA LYS A 187 -20.10 16.75 8.95
C LYS A 187 -19.60 15.75 10.01
N LEU A 188 -19.07 14.64 9.53
CA LEU A 188 -18.49 13.56 10.32
C LEU A 188 -17.01 13.86 10.55
N ASP A 189 -16.60 13.87 11.82
CA ASP A 189 -15.20 13.96 12.25
C ASP A 189 -14.88 12.71 13.08
N PHE A 190 -13.90 11.93 12.63
CA PHE A 190 -13.50 10.69 13.31
C PHE A 190 -12.01 10.40 13.07
N GLU A 191 -11.45 9.53 13.91
CA GLU A 191 -10.05 9.11 13.80
C GLU A 191 -9.94 7.60 13.61
N ILE A 192 -8.97 7.17 12.81
CA ILE A 192 -8.57 5.76 12.68
C ILE A 192 -7.12 5.65 13.11
N MET A 193 -6.88 5.03 14.26
CA MET A 193 -5.53 4.69 14.74
C MET A 193 -5.16 3.30 14.25
N PHE A 194 -4.11 3.23 13.43
CA PHE A 194 -3.46 2.01 12.98
C PHE A 194 -2.36 1.61 13.97
N ASP A 195 -2.39 0.35 14.45
CA ASP A 195 -1.32 -0.24 15.26
C ASP A 195 -0.83 -1.54 14.61
N GLY A 196 0.29 -1.45 13.90
CA GLY A 196 0.95 -2.58 13.23
C GLY A 196 1.73 -3.52 14.15
N CYS A 197 1.90 -3.18 15.43
CA CYS A 197 2.41 -4.09 16.45
C CYS A 197 1.28 -5.00 16.95
N SER A 198 0.17 -4.37 17.37
CA SER A 198 -0.99 -5.07 17.93
C SER A 198 -1.89 -5.70 16.86
N LYS A 199 -1.70 -5.32 15.58
CA LYS A 199 -2.51 -5.72 14.42
C LYS A 199 -3.97 -5.32 14.55
N THR A 200 -4.20 -4.12 15.03
CA THR A 200 -5.53 -3.59 15.33
C THR A 200 -5.74 -2.20 14.76
N ASN A 201 -6.99 -1.87 14.47
CA ASN A 201 -7.45 -0.51 14.26
C ASN A 201 -8.29 -0.06 15.44
N THR A 202 -8.09 1.16 15.91
CA THR A 202 -9.00 1.81 16.86
C THR A 202 -9.69 2.98 16.15
N ILE A 203 -11.01 3.00 16.17
CA ILE A 203 -11.80 4.07 15.57
C ILE A 203 -12.38 4.92 16.69
N PHE A 204 -12.08 6.23 16.68
CA PHE A 204 -12.61 7.19 17.65
C PHE A 204 -13.69 8.06 16.98
N ALA A 205 -14.84 8.18 17.65
CA ALA A 205 -15.84 9.18 17.33
C ALA A 205 -15.51 10.51 18.05
N LYS A 206 -16.12 11.60 17.58
CA LYS A 206 -15.92 12.95 18.12
C LYS A 206 -16.27 13.09 19.61
N ASP A 207 -17.19 12.27 20.12
CA ASP A 207 -17.60 12.25 21.53
C ASP A 207 -16.61 11.49 22.44
N GLY A 208 -15.51 10.98 21.88
CA GLY A 208 -14.47 10.23 22.60
C GLY A 208 -14.76 8.75 22.74
N LYS A 209 -15.92 8.25 22.29
CA LYS A 209 -16.17 6.81 22.21
C LYS A 209 -15.26 6.17 21.17
N TYR A 210 -14.95 4.90 21.37
CA TYR A 210 -14.13 4.15 20.42
C TYR A 210 -14.52 2.69 20.33
N ILE A 211 -14.15 2.08 19.21
CA ILE A 211 -14.16 0.63 18.99
C ILE A 211 -12.74 0.20 18.61
N VAL A 212 -12.36 -1.02 19.01
CA VAL A 212 -11.08 -1.65 18.63
C VAL A 212 -11.39 -2.92 17.87
N THR A 213 -10.85 -3.06 16.67
CA THR A 213 -10.98 -4.27 15.85
C THR A 213 -9.60 -4.78 15.42
N PRO A 214 -9.43 -6.10 15.24
CA PRO A 214 -8.28 -6.63 14.51
C PRO A 214 -8.21 -6.07 13.08
N PHE A 215 -7.07 -6.22 12.42
CA PHE A 215 -6.97 -5.96 10.99
C PHE A 215 -7.95 -6.82 10.20
N TYR A 216 -8.46 -6.32 9.08
CA TYR A 216 -9.52 -7.00 8.33
C TYR A 216 -9.13 -8.42 7.89
N ASN A 217 -7.96 -8.58 7.28
CA ASN A 217 -7.51 -9.86 6.74
C ASN A 217 -6.82 -10.71 7.82
N PHE A 218 -7.28 -11.95 8.02
CA PHE A 218 -6.77 -12.83 9.06
C PHE A 218 -5.29 -13.14 8.90
N GLU A 219 -4.81 -13.37 7.68
CA GLU A 219 -3.39 -13.64 7.44
C GLU A 219 -2.51 -12.44 7.83
N ARG A 220 -2.95 -11.21 7.55
CA ARG A 220 -2.27 -9.98 7.97
C ARG A 220 -2.24 -9.83 9.49
N GLN A 221 -3.29 -10.24 10.20
CA GLN A 221 -3.32 -10.27 11.67
C GLN A 221 -2.28 -11.23 12.26
N ARG A 222 -1.91 -12.27 11.50
CA ARG A 222 -1.05 -13.37 11.96
C ARG A 222 0.37 -13.30 11.41
N LEU A 223 0.73 -12.20 10.74
CA LEU A 223 2.09 -12.00 10.22
C LEU A 223 3.11 -12.11 11.37
N PRO A 224 4.22 -12.85 11.18
CA PRO A 224 5.21 -13.12 12.24
C PRO A 224 6.13 -11.92 12.53
N TYR A 225 5.87 -10.78 11.88
CA TYR A 225 6.64 -9.55 12.00
C TYR A 225 5.72 -8.35 12.15
N ILE A 226 6.27 -7.26 12.68
CA ILE A 226 5.60 -5.96 12.77
C ILE A 226 5.16 -5.52 11.37
N ASP A 227 3.97 -4.92 11.30
CA ASP A 227 3.37 -4.40 10.08
C ASP A 227 3.38 -2.88 10.13
N PHE A 228 3.22 -2.23 8.99
CA PHE A 228 3.18 -0.79 8.91
C PHE A 228 2.14 -0.33 7.89
N SER A 229 1.71 0.92 8.04
CA SER A 229 0.62 1.48 7.27
C SER A 229 1.03 1.64 5.80
N ASN A 230 0.15 1.27 4.86
CA ASN A 230 0.33 1.61 3.45
C ASN A 230 0.17 3.13 3.25
N GLY A 231 0.83 3.69 2.23
CA GLY A 231 0.88 5.14 1.99
C GLY A 231 -0.38 5.77 1.38
N TYR A 232 -1.55 5.12 1.47
CA TYR A 232 -2.79 5.56 0.83
C TYR A 232 -4.07 5.16 1.61
N LEU A 233 -5.17 5.84 1.31
CA LEU A 233 -6.55 5.48 1.70
C LEU A 233 -7.41 5.31 0.44
N LYS A 234 -8.43 4.44 0.51
CA LYS A 234 -9.33 4.16 -0.61
C LYS A 234 -10.80 4.34 -0.21
N PHE A 235 -11.56 5.07 -1.02
CA PHE A 235 -12.99 5.28 -0.88
C PHE A 235 -13.74 4.68 -2.07
N THR A 236 -14.80 3.92 -1.80
CA THR A 236 -15.66 3.32 -2.83
C THR A 236 -17.12 3.58 -2.48
N SER A 237 -17.87 4.12 -3.42
CA SER A 237 -19.28 4.47 -3.22
C SER A 237 -20.20 3.41 -3.81
N PHE A 238 -21.22 3.00 -3.04
CA PHE A 238 -22.19 1.99 -3.47
C PHE A 238 -23.61 2.53 -3.40
N LEU A 239 -24.28 2.58 -4.56
CA LEU A 239 -25.68 2.98 -4.69
C LEU A 239 -26.59 1.77 -4.59
N THR A 240 -27.50 1.74 -3.63
CA THR A 240 -28.43 0.62 -3.49
C THR A 240 -29.84 0.99 -3.98
N GLY A 241 -30.63 -0.04 -4.31
CA GLY A 241 -32.03 0.11 -4.70
C GLY A 241 -32.27 1.15 -5.80
N LYS A 242 -33.13 2.13 -5.50
CA LYS A 242 -33.52 3.23 -6.40
C LYS A 242 -32.64 4.48 -6.27
N GLY A 243 -31.57 4.44 -5.47
CA GLY A 243 -30.66 5.57 -5.29
C GLY A 243 -30.05 6.00 -6.63
N ARG A 244 -30.01 7.32 -6.86
CA ARG A 244 -29.47 7.93 -8.08
C ARG A 244 -28.16 8.65 -7.86
N TYR A 245 -27.84 9.05 -6.63
CA TYR A 245 -26.56 9.69 -6.34
C TYR A 245 -26.06 9.41 -4.93
N LEU A 246 -24.74 9.39 -4.81
CA LEU A 246 -23.99 9.37 -3.56
C LEU A 246 -22.73 10.18 -3.79
N HIS A 247 -22.59 11.26 -3.04
CA HIS A 247 -21.45 12.15 -3.08
C HIS A 247 -20.74 12.12 -1.72
N VAL A 248 -19.43 11.87 -1.74
CA VAL A 248 -18.57 11.94 -0.57
C VAL A 248 -17.82 13.27 -0.62
N ASN A 249 -18.09 14.16 0.33
CA ASN A 249 -17.38 15.43 0.47
C ASN A 249 -16.29 15.24 1.52
N ILE A 250 -15.02 15.28 1.12
CA ILE A 250 -13.85 15.08 1.98
C ILE A 250 -13.21 16.44 2.23
N TYR A 251 -13.33 16.93 3.47
CA TYR A 251 -12.84 18.24 3.89
C TYR A 251 -11.38 18.21 4.32
N ARG A 252 -10.99 17.15 5.03
CA ARG A 252 -9.64 17.00 5.57
C ARG A 252 -9.33 15.53 5.80
N ILE A 253 -8.13 15.14 5.41
CA ILE A 253 -7.49 13.92 5.90
C ILE A 253 -6.09 14.32 6.35
N SER A 254 -5.75 14.03 7.61
CA SER A 254 -4.41 14.30 8.13
C SER A 254 -3.87 13.08 8.87
N GLN A 255 -2.56 12.88 8.84
CA GLN A 255 -1.90 11.75 9.48
C GLN A 255 -1.01 12.21 10.63
N ARG A 256 -1.21 11.65 11.81
CA ARG A 256 -0.42 11.97 13.00
C ARG A 256 0.33 10.72 13.46
N ALA A 257 1.48 10.94 14.05
CA ALA A 257 2.26 9.91 14.71
C ALA A 257 2.92 10.56 15.93
N ASP A 258 3.17 9.75 16.96
CA ASP A 258 3.85 10.19 18.16
C ASP A 258 5.25 10.69 17.81
N ARG A 259 5.64 11.79 18.44
CA ARG A 259 6.91 12.45 18.19
C ARG A 259 7.73 12.51 19.46
N LYS A 260 8.93 11.96 19.38
CA LYS A 260 10.01 12.06 20.36
C LYS A 260 11.01 13.14 19.93
N PHE A 261 12.04 13.37 20.75
CA PHE A 261 13.14 14.27 20.37
C PHE A 261 13.80 13.85 19.04
N ILE A 262 14.10 12.55 18.88
CA ILE A 262 14.46 11.94 17.60
C ILE A 262 13.42 10.87 17.30
N THR A 263 12.74 10.98 16.17
CA THR A 263 11.67 10.06 15.77
C THR A 263 12.02 9.46 14.42
N ALA A 264 12.10 8.13 14.34
CA ALA A 264 12.15 7.44 13.05
C ALA A 264 10.81 7.56 12.34
N ILE A 265 10.83 7.96 11.08
CA ILE A 265 9.65 8.14 10.23
C ILE A 265 9.81 7.32 8.96
N GLY A 266 8.71 6.88 8.38
CA GLY A 266 8.77 6.16 7.11
C GLY A 266 9.19 7.07 5.97
N ASP A 267 9.63 6.45 4.88
CA ASP A 267 9.93 7.18 3.66
C ASP A 267 8.86 6.90 2.61
N ARG A 268 8.00 7.91 2.39
CA ARG A 268 6.94 7.87 1.38
C ARG A 268 7.45 7.97 -0.06
N THR A 269 8.75 8.16 -0.27
CA THR A 269 9.37 8.25 -1.59
C THR A 269 9.90 6.92 -2.10
N LEU A 270 9.76 5.84 -1.33
CA LEU A 270 10.24 4.52 -1.71
C LEU A 270 9.12 3.65 -2.26
N VAL A 271 9.32 3.05 -3.43
CA VAL A 271 8.36 2.17 -4.09
C VAL A 271 8.95 0.78 -4.29
N PRO A 272 8.40 -0.27 -3.68
CA PRO A 272 8.93 -1.63 -3.81
C PRO A 272 8.56 -2.29 -5.15
N PHE A 273 9.56 -2.85 -5.82
CA PHE A 273 9.41 -3.57 -7.09
C PHE A 273 10.24 -4.86 -7.14
N GLY A 274 9.82 -5.81 -7.97
CA GLY A 274 10.67 -6.95 -8.33
C GLY A 274 10.21 -7.73 -9.56
N LEU A 275 10.99 -8.74 -9.90
CA LEU A 275 10.79 -9.64 -11.02
C LEU A 275 10.63 -11.08 -10.52
N ASP A 276 9.59 -11.75 -10.97
CA ASP A 276 9.56 -13.21 -10.99
C ASP A 276 10.42 -13.66 -12.16
N GLY A 277 11.38 -14.54 -11.92
CA GLY A 277 12.35 -14.93 -12.93
C GLY A 277 13.31 -15.99 -12.40
N PRO A 278 14.49 -16.20 -12.99
CA PRO A 278 15.04 -15.44 -14.11
C PRO A 278 14.35 -15.79 -15.44
N HIS A 279 14.11 -14.76 -16.26
CA HIS A 279 13.70 -14.92 -17.66
C HIS A 279 14.90 -14.86 -18.60
N VAL A 280 14.71 -15.22 -19.87
CA VAL A 280 15.75 -15.09 -20.89
C VAL A 280 16.28 -13.66 -20.90
N ARG A 281 17.60 -13.48 -20.81
CA ARG A 281 18.23 -12.17 -20.59
C ARG A 281 17.78 -11.10 -21.58
N ASN A 282 17.56 -11.45 -22.85
CA ASN A 282 17.14 -10.50 -23.89
C ASN A 282 15.70 -9.98 -23.73
N THR A 283 14.91 -10.51 -22.79
CA THR A 283 13.55 -10.05 -22.50
C THR A 283 13.44 -9.20 -21.22
N THR A 284 14.53 -9.03 -20.48
CA THR A 284 14.57 -8.26 -19.21
C THR A 284 15.71 -7.25 -19.11
N GLU A 285 16.85 -7.49 -19.78
CA GLU A 285 18.07 -6.70 -19.59
C GLU A 285 17.91 -5.21 -19.93
N LYS A 286 17.13 -4.85 -20.96
CA LYS A 286 16.96 -3.43 -21.33
C LYS A 286 16.14 -2.69 -20.28
N GLY A 287 15.06 -3.27 -19.79
CA GLY A 287 14.23 -2.73 -18.72
C GLY A 287 15.01 -2.60 -17.41
N ILE A 288 15.76 -3.65 -17.03
CA ILE A 288 16.64 -3.59 -15.85
C ILE A 288 17.68 -2.48 -15.99
N ARG A 289 18.34 -2.36 -17.16
CA ARG A 289 19.31 -1.28 -17.40
C ARG A 289 18.67 0.10 -17.35
N TYR A 290 17.47 0.25 -17.92
CA TYR A 290 16.74 1.50 -17.91
C TYR A 290 16.40 1.92 -16.47
N LEU A 291 15.90 0.99 -15.66
CA LEU A 291 15.64 1.19 -14.23
C LEU A 291 16.93 1.60 -13.50
N ASN A 292 18.02 0.84 -13.64
CA ASN A 292 19.32 1.12 -13.01
C ASN A 292 19.91 2.48 -13.45
N SER A 293 19.68 2.91 -14.69
CA SER A 293 20.18 4.20 -15.20
C SER A 293 19.63 5.43 -14.46
N LYS A 294 18.55 5.22 -13.68
CA LYS A 294 17.89 6.22 -12.85
C LYS A 294 18.10 5.96 -11.35
N ASP A 295 19.15 5.22 -10.98
CA ASP A 295 19.49 4.85 -9.59
C ASP A 295 18.40 4.05 -8.86
N ASN A 296 17.57 3.36 -9.63
CA ASN A 296 16.56 2.46 -9.08
C ASN A 296 17.11 1.03 -9.01
N ARG A 297 16.46 0.20 -8.20
CA ARG A 297 16.76 -1.23 -8.03
C ARG A 297 15.51 -2.02 -7.64
N GLY A 298 15.57 -3.34 -7.70
CA GLY A 298 14.44 -4.20 -7.36
C GLY A 298 14.85 -5.49 -6.66
N THR A 299 13.91 -6.41 -6.58
CA THR A 299 14.11 -7.79 -6.11
C THR A 299 14.03 -8.73 -7.30
N ILE A 300 14.87 -9.76 -7.36
CA ILE A 300 14.63 -10.90 -8.26
C ILE A 300 14.19 -12.06 -7.37
N TRP A 301 12.94 -12.53 -7.54
CA TRP A 301 12.48 -13.77 -6.94
C TRP A 301 12.87 -14.91 -7.88
N PHE A 302 13.96 -15.58 -7.54
CA PHE A 302 14.53 -16.65 -8.35
C PHE A 302 13.70 -17.92 -8.22
N ASP A 303 13.00 -18.24 -9.31
CA ASP A 303 12.35 -19.50 -9.58
C ASP A 303 13.39 -20.60 -9.73
N ILE A 304 13.20 -21.67 -8.98
CA ILE A 304 14.16 -22.75 -8.84
C ILE A 304 14.36 -23.46 -10.19
N GLU A 305 13.27 -23.86 -10.84
CA GLU A 305 13.30 -24.54 -12.14
C GLU A 305 13.89 -23.66 -13.24
N LEU A 306 13.59 -22.35 -13.25
CA LEU A 306 14.15 -21.43 -14.23
C LEU A 306 15.64 -21.15 -13.99
N LEU A 307 16.05 -21.09 -12.71
CA LEU A 307 17.45 -20.87 -12.35
C LEU A 307 18.35 -22.06 -12.71
N GLU A 308 17.83 -23.30 -12.64
CA GLU A 308 18.50 -24.52 -13.12
C GLU A 308 18.81 -24.50 -14.61
N GLN A 309 17.97 -23.83 -15.40
CA GLN A 309 18.08 -23.76 -16.86
C GLN A 309 18.98 -22.63 -17.34
N CYS A 310 19.46 -21.77 -16.43
CA CYS A 310 20.27 -20.62 -16.79
C CYS A 310 21.66 -21.02 -17.28
N SER A 311 22.12 -20.35 -18.35
CA SER A 311 23.50 -20.47 -18.81
C SER A 311 24.49 -19.88 -17.78
N ASP A 312 25.74 -20.33 -17.79
CA ASP A 312 26.78 -19.76 -16.91
C ASP A 312 26.94 -18.24 -17.10
N SER A 313 26.80 -17.75 -18.34
CA SER A 313 26.85 -16.33 -18.64
C SER A 313 25.67 -15.54 -18.08
N ASP A 314 24.47 -16.13 -18.04
CA ASP A 314 23.30 -15.49 -17.45
C ASP A 314 23.36 -15.54 -15.93
N LEU A 315 23.84 -16.65 -15.35
CA LEU A 315 24.11 -16.75 -13.91
C LEU A 315 25.13 -15.70 -13.46
N GLU A 316 26.21 -15.50 -14.21
CA GLU A 316 27.19 -14.45 -13.89
C GLU A 316 26.58 -13.05 -13.96
N TYR A 317 25.72 -12.79 -14.96
CA TYR A 317 24.98 -11.54 -15.05
C TYR A 317 24.07 -11.31 -13.84
N LEU A 318 23.27 -12.31 -13.45
CA LEU A 318 22.36 -12.25 -12.30
C LEU A 318 23.14 -12.06 -10.98
N ARG A 319 24.25 -12.78 -10.78
CA ARG A 319 25.15 -12.58 -9.64
C ARG A 319 25.67 -11.15 -9.57
N LYS A 320 26.09 -10.58 -10.71
CA LYS A 320 26.56 -9.18 -10.78
C LYS A 320 25.44 -8.20 -10.43
N LEU A 321 24.20 -8.42 -10.90
CA LEU A 321 23.08 -7.56 -10.54
C LEU A 321 22.86 -7.51 -9.03
N VAL A 322 22.84 -8.67 -8.37
CA VAL A 322 22.58 -8.73 -6.92
C VAL A 322 23.78 -8.23 -6.10
N VAL A 323 25.01 -8.61 -6.48
CA VAL A 323 26.21 -8.29 -5.69
C VAL A 323 26.68 -6.85 -5.92
N ASN A 324 26.61 -6.35 -7.16
CA ASN A 324 27.21 -5.07 -7.55
C ASN A 324 26.19 -3.97 -7.85
N ASN A 325 24.96 -4.30 -8.22
CA ASN A 325 23.92 -3.32 -8.57
C ASN A 325 22.83 -3.20 -7.51
N SER A 326 23.08 -3.72 -6.30
CA SER A 326 22.19 -3.61 -5.13
C SER A 326 20.78 -4.17 -5.35
N TRP A 327 20.58 -5.04 -6.34
CA TRP A 327 19.36 -5.83 -6.43
C TRP A 327 19.30 -6.82 -5.29
N ASP A 328 18.09 -7.07 -4.80
CA ASP A 328 17.83 -8.01 -3.72
C ASP A 328 17.50 -9.41 -4.28
N ALA A 329 17.85 -10.44 -3.51
CA ALA A 329 17.55 -11.82 -3.87
C ALA A 329 16.34 -12.31 -3.07
N GLY A 330 15.37 -12.88 -3.77
CA GLY A 330 14.27 -13.61 -3.17
C GLY A 330 14.11 -14.99 -3.79
N VAL A 331 13.24 -15.81 -3.22
CA VAL A 331 12.87 -17.13 -3.78
C VAL A 331 11.49 -17.05 -4.43
N HIS A 332 11.37 -17.56 -5.64
CA HIS A 332 10.08 -17.96 -6.20
C HIS A 332 10.05 -19.50 -6.16
N TYR A 333 9.18 -20.10 -5.37
CA TYR A 333 9.07 -21.57 -5.36
C TYR A 333 8.29 -22.03 -6.58
N SER A 334 8.87 -22.93 -7.37
CA SER A 334 8.24 -23.48 -8.59
C SER A 334 6.98 -24.32 -8.29
N GLU A 335 6.83 -24.74 -7.03
CA GLU A 335 5.65 -25.48 -6.53
C GLU A 335 4.59 -24.56 -5.91
N GLU A 336 3.32 -24.94 -6.06
CA GLU A 336 2.20 -24.35 -5.32
C GLU A 336 2.25 -24.85 -3.87
N LEU A 337 2.90 -24.13 -2.95
CA LEU A 337 3.17 -24.64 -1.59
C LEU A 337 1.93 -25.09 -0.82
N ASN A 338 0.78 -24.43 -1.02
CA ASN A 338 -0.48 -24.82 -0.36
C ASN A 338 -1.13 -26.09 -0.93
N SER A 339 -0.58 -26.66 -1.99
CA SER A 339 -0.96 -27.98 -2.52
C SER A 339 -0.21 -29.13 -1.83
N LEU A 340 0.81 -28.82 -1.05
CA LEU A 340 1.66 -29.78 -0.36
C LEU A 340 1.27 -29.94 1.12
N PRO A 341 1.53 -31.12 1.73
CA PRO A 341 1.56 -31.25 3.18
C PRO A 341 2.59 -30.28 3.79
N HIS A 342 2.28 -29.73 4.97
CA HIS A 342 3.10 -28.68 5.59
C HIS A 342 4.58 -29.05 5.72
N GLU A 343 4.90 -30.26 6.20
CA GLU A 343 6.30 -30.72 6.33
C GLU A 343 7.04 -30.77 4.99
N GLN A 344 6.35 -31.19 3.93
CA GLN A 344 6.92 -31.21 2.57
C GLN A 344 7.11 -29.78 2.05
N ALA A 345 6.15 -28.88 2.27
CA ALA A 345 6.29 -27.47 1.92
C ALA A 345 7.50 -26.83 2.62
N CYS A 346 7.68 -27.06 3.92
CA CYS A 346 8.85 -26.59 4.68
C CYS A 346 10.16 -27.10 4.09
N LYS A 347 10.22 -28.38 3.71
CA LYS A 347 11.40 -28.96 3.05
C LYS A 347 11.70 -28.28 1.71
N VAL A 348 10.70 -28.09 0.86
CA VAL A 348 10.84 -27.34 -0.40
C VAL A 348 11.35 -25.92 -0.12
N MET A 349 10.88 -25.30 0.97
CA MET A 349 11.29 -23.96 1.35
C MET A 349 12.76 -23.87 1.73
N ASP A 350 13.25 -24.81 2.53
CA ASP A 350 14.67 -24.88 2.95
C ASP A 350 15.61 -25.17 1.77
N GLU A 351 15.21 -26.12 0.92
CA GLU A 351 15.98 -26.52 -0.26
C GLU A 351 16.07 -25.37 -1.27
N GLY A 352 14.95 -24.72 -1.58
CA GLY A 352 14.93 -23.58 -2.49
C GLY A 352 15.71 -22.37 -1.95
N TYR A 353 15.62 -22.09 -0.65
CA TYR A 353 16.42 -21.04 0.00
C TYR A 353 17.92 -21.30 -0.16
N SER A 354 18.35 -22.52 0.17
CA SER A 354 19.75 -22.93 0.10
C SER A 354 20.26 -22.91 -1.34
N TYR A 355 19.45 -23.40 -2.27
CA TYR A 355 19.77 -23.44 -3.69
C TYR A 355 19.99 -22.03 -4.28
N VAL A 356 19.07 -21.08 -4.03
CA VAL A 356 19.26 -19.69 -4.48
C VAL A 356 20.49 -19.07 -3.84
N TYR A 357 20.73 -19.31 -2.54
CA TYR A 357 21.91 -18.79 -1.87
C TYR A 357 23.21 -19.33 -2.49
N GLU A 358 23.30 -20.63 -2.75
CA GLU A 358 24.46 -21.27 -3.37
C GLU A 358 24.69 -20.79 -4.82
N LYS A 359 23.61 -20.64 -5.59
CA LYS A 359 23.70 -20.27 -7.00
C LYS A 359 23.96 -18.77 -7.20
N ILE A 360 23.35 -17.89 -6.41
CA ILE A 360 23.45 -16.43 -6.58
C ILE A 360 24.50 -15.80 -5.65
N GLY A 361 24.84 -16.47 -4.55
CA GLY A 361 25.84 -16.00 -3.58
C GLY A 361 25.28 -15.00 -2.55
N ARG A 362 23.97 -14.77 -2.53
CA ARG A 362 23.29 -13.90 -1.56
C ARG A 362 22.10 -14.63 -0.95
N LYS A 363 21.98 -14.51 0.37
CA LYS A 363 20.87 -15.11 1.12
C LYS A 363 19.56 -14.45 0.67
N PRO A 364 18.56 -15.24 0.28
CA PRO A 364 17.25 -14.69 -0.01
C PRO A 364 16.64 -13.95 1.19
N THR A 365 15.93 -12.86 0.94
CA THR A 365 15.36 -11.98 1.98
C THR A 365 13.84 -11.88 1.90
N SER A 366 13.25 -12.33 0.79
CA SER A 366 11.82 -12.37 0.56
C SER A 366 11.45 -13.53 -0.35
N TRP A 367 10.16 -13.89 -0.37
CA TRP A 367 9.72 -15.07 -1.09
C TRP A 367 8.27 -15.01 -1.56
N CYS A 368 7.96 -15.87 -2.53
CA CYS A 368 6.64 -16.18 -3.05
C CYS A 368 6.62 -17.60 -3.64
N SER A 369 5.44 -18.13 -3.96
CA SER A 369 5.28 -19.43 -4.62
C SER A 369 4.49 -19.33 -5.91
N MET A 370 4.59 -20.38 -6.73
CA MET A 370 3.91 -20.51 -8.01
C MET A 370 2.42 -20.14 -7.91
N ARG A 371 1.98 -19.25 -8.81
CA ARG A 371 0.60 -18.72 -8.86
C ARG A 371 0.13 -18.07 -7.55
N ASN A 372 1.06 -17.60 -6.72
CA ASN A 372 0.81 -17.08 -5.38
C ASN A 372 0.05 -18.06 -4.49
N ARG A 373 0.28 -19.37 -4.66
CA ARG A 373 -0.38 -20.45 -3.93
C ARG A 373 0.35 -20.78 -2.64
N ASP A 374 0.45 -19.77 -1.79
CA ASP A 374 1.00 -19.81 -0.45
C ASP A 374 -0.01 -19.28 0.57
N ASN A 375 0.35 -19.26 1.86
CA ASN A 375 -0.52 -18.82 2.94
C ASN A 375 0.30 -18.41 4.17
N ILE A 376 -0.40 -17.97 5.20
CA ILE A 376 0.22 -17.50 6.45
C ILE A 376 1.11 -18.53 7.17
N THR A 377 0.82 -19.83 7.08
CA THR A 377 1.65 -20.85 7.76
C THR A 377 3.05 -20.93 7.17
N HIS A 378 3.16 -20.81 5.84
CA HIS A 378 4.44 -20.71 5.15
C HIS A 378 5.15 -19.39 5.48
N ALA A 379 4.41 -18.28 5.59
CA ALA A 379 4.99 -16.99 5.95
C ALA A 379 5.61 -16.99 7.35
N ILE A 380 4.96 -17.63 8.31
CA ILE A 380 5.50 -17.86 9.65
C ILE A 380 6.79 -18.68 9.56
N TYR A 381 6.76 -19.83 8.87
CA TYR A 381 7.92 -20.69 8.71
C TYR A 381 9.11 -19.96 8.08
N ALA A 382 8.89 -19.29 6.95
CA ALA A 382 9.91 -18.54 6.23
C ALA A 382 10.57 -17.45 7.08
N TYR A 383 9.77 -16.72 7.87
CA TYR A 383 10.33 -15.65 8.68
C TYR A 383 11.13 -16.19 9.86
N GLU A 384 10.59 -17.17 10.59
CA GLU A 384 11.20 -17.71 11.81
C GLU A 384 12.45 -18.55 11.53
N ASN A 385 12.46 -19.31 10.42
CA ASN A 385 13.54 -20.25 10.11
C ASN A 385 14.52 -19.73 9.04
N LEU A 386 14.04 -18.92 8.10
CA LEU A 386 14.83 -18.48 6.93
C LEU A 386 15.06 -16.96 6.90
N GLY A 387 14.41 -16.19 7.78
CA GLY A 387 14.52 -14.74 7.87
C GLY A 387 13.93 -13.99 6.68
N MET A 388 12.99 -14.60 5.94
CA MET A 388 12.42 -14.02 4.71
C MET A 388 11.06 -13.37 4.92
N PHE A 389 10.80 -12.27 4.22
CA PHE A 389 9.49 -11.62 4.18
C PHE A 389 8.59 -12.19 3.09
N TRP A 390 7.31 -12.30 3.42
CA TRP A 390 6.31 -12.82 2.50
C TRP A 390 5.82 -11.73 1.54
N ARG A 391 5.99 -11.93 0.23
CA ARG A 391 5.56 -10.98 -0.80
C ARG A 391 4.04 -10.93 -0.96
N ASN A 392 3.37 -12.08 -0.93
CA ASN A 392 1.97 -12.23 -1.36
C ASN A 392 0.94 -11.84 -0.30
N GLY A 393 1.31 -11.59 0.95
CA GLY A 393 0.34 -11.24 1.98
C GLY A 393 -0.42 -9.93 1.71
N ALA A 394 -1.47 -9.65 2.48
CA ALA A 394 -2.23 -8.39 2.41
C ALA A 394 -1.47 -7.15 2.94
N SER A 395 -0.24 -7.32 3.43
CA SER A 395 0.75 -6.25 3.65
C SER A 395 1.69 -6.06 2.46
N GLY A 396 1.59 -6.91 1.43
CA GLY A 396 2.40 -6.95 0.23
C GLY A 396 1.55 -6.76 -1.03
N ILE A 397 1.76 -7.61 -2.05
CA ILE A 397 1.14 -7.45 -3.38
C ILE A 397 -0.37 -7.72 -3.43
N HIS A 398 -0.95 -8.31 -2.37
CA HIS A 398 -2.41 -8.55 -2.26
C HIS A 398 -3.12 -7.47 -1.41
N ALA A 399 -2.47 -6.35 -1.08
CA ALA A 399 -3.13 -5.24 -0.40
C ALA A 399 -4.32 -4.69 -1.23
N GLU A 400 -4.18 -4.65 -2.54
CA GLU A 400 -5.25 -4.51 -3.52
C GLU A 400 -5.36 -5.79 -4.35
N ARG A 401 -6.58 -6.30 -4.44
CA ARG A 401 -6.86 -7.55 -5.13
C ARG A 401 -6.62 -7.41 -6.63
N ASP A 402 -5.91 -8.37 -7.22
CA ASP A 402 -5.63 -8.49 -8.66
C ASP A 402 -4.78 -7.33 -9.25
N ILE A 403 -4.14 -6.50 -8.42
CA ILE A 403 -3.32 -5.33 -8.86
C ILE A 403 -1.82 -5.53 -8.66
N GLY A 404 -1.42 -6.47 -7.79
CA GLY A 404 -0.02 -6.77 -7.45
C GLY A 404 0.92 -6.93 -8.64
N ASN A 405 0.42 -7.50 -9.73
CA ASN A 405 1.19 -7.65 -10.95
C ASN A 405 1.16 -6.35 -11.75
N LEU A 406 2.32 -5.85 -12.13
CA LEU A 406 2.50 -4.77 -13.09
C LEU A 406 2.56 -5.41 -14.48
N ASP A 407 1.42 -5.45 -15.16
CA ASP A 407 1.27 -6.05 -16.47
C ASP A 407 0.34 -5.23 -17.38
N ASP A 408 0.24 -5.64 -18.63
CA ASP A 408 -0.60 -4.98 -19.61
C ASP A 408 -2.10 -5.02 -19.28
N ASP A 409 -2.57 -6.06 -18.57
CA ASP A 409 -3.97 -6.25 -18.16
C ASP A 409 -4.38 -5.31 -17.00
N THR A 410 -3.42 -4.96 -16.15
CA THR A 410 -3.57 -4.08 -14.99
C THR A 410 -3.14 -2.63 -15.26
N TRP A 411 -2.58 -2.34 -16.44
CA TRP A 411 -2.03 -1.02 -16.78
C TRP A 411 -3.01 0.13 -16.59
N ALA A 412 -4.29 -0.07 -16.90
CA ALA A 412 -5.32 0.97 -16.73
C ALA A 412 -5.49 1.44 -15.27
N TRP A 413 -5.06 0.62 -14.30
CA TRP A 413 -4.97 1.00 -12.90
C TRP A 413 -3.60 1.60 -12.57
N TRP A 414 -2.51 1.00 -13.09
CA TRP A 414 -1.13 1.43 -12.81
C TRP A 414 -0.75 2.78 -13.41
N GLU A 415 -1.30 3.14 -14.56
CA GLU A 415 -1.05 4.41 -15.24
C GLU A 415 -1.39 5.61 -14.34
N PRO A 416 -2.64 5.79 -13.86
CA PRO A 416 -2.95 6.89 -12.96
C PRO A 416 -2.31 6.72 -11.57
N ALA A 417 -2.12 5.49 -11.08
CA ALA A 417 -1.53 5.24 -9.76
C ALA A 417 -0.05 5.67 -9.67
N SER A 418 0.75 5.32 -10.68
CA SER A 418 2.16 5.72 -10.77
C SER A 418 2.29 7.23 -10.99
N GLY A 419 1.43 7.83 -11.83
CA GLY A 419 1.36 9.29 -12.01
C GLY A 419 1.07 10.04 -10.71
N ALA A 420 0.22 9.48 -9.85
CA ALA A 420 -0.12 10.04 -8.55
C ALA A 420 0.91 9.76 -7.43
N GLY A 421 2.01 9.06 -7.75
CA GLY A 421 3.04 8.71 -6.77
C GLY A 421 2.54 7.73 -5.69
N MET A 422 1.61 6.83 -6.03
CA MET A 422 1.15 5.82 -5.08
C MET A 422 2.26 4.83 -4.73
N VAL A 423 2.51 4.63 -3.43
CA VAL A 423 3.42 3.58 -2.95
C VAL A 423 2.66 2.27 -2.81
N TYR A 424 3.02 1.29 -3.63
CA TYR A 424 2.40 -0.04 -3.63
C TYR A 424 3.41 -1.12 -4.08
N PRO A 425 3.51 -2.28 -3.41
CA PRO A 425 4.34 -3.41 -3.86
C PRO A 425 3.92 -3.98 -5.20
N ALA A 426 4.81 -3.90 -6.19
CA ALA A 426 4.61 -4.42 -7.53
C ALA A 426 5.59 -5.55 -7.87
N PHE A 427 5.17 -6.46 -8.74
CA PHE A 427 6.05 -7.41 -9.41
C PHE A 427 5.68 -7.53 -10.88
N THR A 428 6.56 -8.07 -11.72
CA THR A 428 6.26 -8.48 -13.10
C THR A 428 7.20 -9.61 -13.51
N HIS A 429 7.13 -10.05 -14.77
CA HIS A 429 7.94 -11.16 -15.30
C HIS A 429 8.98 -10.65 -16.30
N GLU A 430 8.53 -10.22 -17.49
CA GLU A 430 9.39 -9.71 -18.57
C GLU A 430 9.13 -8.21 -18.81
N LEU A 431 10.17 -7.51 -19.30
CA LEU A 431 10.17 -6.04 -19.40
C LEU A 431 10.37 -5.50 -20.82
N ASP A 432 10.91 -6.31 -21.73
CA ASP A 432 11.47 -5.81 -23.00
C ASP A 432 10.63 -6.16 -24.23
N LEU A 433 9.48 -6.82 -24.05
CA LEU A 433 8.59 -7.21 -25.13
C LEU A 433 7.57 -6.11 -25.45
N GLU A 434 7.11 -6.08 -26.70
CA GLU A 434 6.09 -5.15 -27.19
C GLU A 434 5.30 -5.82 -28.34
N PRO A 435 4.00 -6.11 -28.17
CA PRO A 435 3.28 -6.11 -26.89
C PRO A 435 3.87 -7.14 -25.91
N ALA A 436 3.66 -6.95 -24.62
CA ALA A 436 4.05 -7.94 -23.62
C ALA A 436 3.24 -9.24 -23.71
N ILE A 437 3.86 -10.32 -23.24
CA ILE A 437 3.18 -11.58 -22.98
C ILE A 437 2.43 -11.54 -21.64
N LYS A 438 1.61 -12.56 -21.40
CA LYS A 438 0.82 -12.67 -20.17
C LYS A 438 1.69 -12.49 -18.92
N TYR A 439 1.18 -11.72 -17.96
CA TYR A 439 1.82 -11.39 -16.68
C TYR A 439 3.08 -10.52 -16.78
N SER A 440 3.47 -10.11 -17.99
CA SER A 440 4.56 -9.18 -18.26
C SER A 440 4.02 -7.81 -18.64
N ILE A 441 4.88 -6.81 -18.66
CA ILE A 441 4.52 -5.44 -19.03
C ILE A 441 5.23 -5.01 -20.31
N SER A 442 4.50 -4.33 -21.20
CA SER A 442 5.08 -3.78 -22.43
C SER A 442 6.19 -2.79 -22.10
N CYS A 443 7.28 -2.84 -22.86
CA CYS A 443 8.45 -2.01 -22.65
C CYS A 443 8.11 -0.50 -22.53
N SER A 444 7.22 0.00 -23.39
CA SER A 444 6.76 1.40 -23.34
C SER A 444 6.01 1.76 -22.04
N LYS A 445 5.17 0.86 -21.51
CA LYS A 445 4.43 1.05 -20.26
C LYS A 445 5.34 0.95 -19.04
N PHE A 446 6.30 0.03 -19.05
CA PHE A 446 7.29 -0.07 -17.99
C PHE A 446 8.15 1.20 -17.88
N GLN A 447 8.61 1.75 -19.02
CA GLN A 447 9.34 3.01 -19.02
C GLN A 447 8.49 4.17 -18.47
N ASN A 448 7.21 4.25 -18.87
CA ASN A 448 6.27 5.23 -18.33
C ASN A 448 6.10 5.10 -16.80
N TRP A 449 5.93 3.87 -16.30
CA TRP A 449 5.84 3.60 -14.87
C TRP A 449 7.09 4.08 -14.10
N VAL A 450 8.28 3.78 -14.62
CA VAL A 450 9.55 4.26 -14.04
C VAL A 450 9.65 5.79 -14.11
N ASP A 451 9.34 6.40 -15.25
CA ASP A 451 9.40 7.86 -15.44
C ASP A 451 8.45 8.61 -14.50
N ASN A 452 7.24 8.10 -14.29
CA ASN A 452 6.28 8.69 -13.38
C ASN A 452 6.83 8.77 -11.95
N TYR A 453 7.40 7.69 -11.42
CA TYR A 453 7.99 7.72 -10.07
C TYR A 453 9.20 8.65 -9.97
N ASN A 454 10.09 8.64 -10.97
CA ASN A 454 11.24 9.53 -10.98
C ASN A 454 10.82 11.01 -11.07
N SER A 455 9.79 11.33 -11.86
CA SER A 455 9.24 12.69 -11.95
C SER A 455 8.62 13.17 -10.63
N ASN A 456 8.07 12.24 -9.84
CA ASN A 456 7.58 12.48 -8.48
C ASN A 456 8.70 12.52 -7.41
N LYS A 457 9.98 12.43 -7.83
CA LYS A 457 11.17 12.36 -6.95
C LYS A 457 11.12 11.15 -6.01
N MET A 458 10.60 10.04 -6.51
CA MET A 458 10.52 8.77 -5.80
C MET A 458 11.58 7.80 -6.34
N THR A 459 12.03 6.89 -5.50
CA THR A 459 13.01 5.86 -5.83
C THR A 459 12.34 4.49 -5.76
N ILE A 460 12.50 3.70 -6.82
CA ILE A 460 12.09 2.31 -6.87
C ILE A 460 13.19 1.47 -6.23
N VAL A 461 12.81 0.66 -5.23
CA VAL A 461 13.71 -0.12 -4.38
C VAL A 461 13.27 -1.57 -4.30
N SER A 462 14.11 -2.42 -3.70
CA SER A 462 13.74 -3.80 -3.41
C SER A 462 12.61 -3.90 -2.39
N PHE A 463 11.89 -5.02 -2.42
CA PHE A 463 10.83 -5.31 -1.47
C PHE A 463 11.36 -5.35 -0.04
N PHE A 464 12.54 -5.95 0.16
CA PHE A 464 13.18 -6.04 1.47
C PHE A 464 13.59 -4.66 2.02
N GLU A 465 14.19 -3.81 1.19
CA GLU A 465 14.61 -2.47 1.59
C GLU A 465 13.42 -1.63 2.07
N TYR A 466 12.34 -1.57 1.28
CA TYR A 466 11.09 -0.90 1.66
C TYR A 466 10.56 -1.42 3.00
N ASN A 467 10.54 -2.74 3.16
CA ASN A 467 10.05 -3.41 4.35
C ASN A 467 10.89 -3.09 5.60
N ARG A 468 12.21 -3.01 5.48
CA ARG A 468 13.11 -2.73 6.61
C ARG A 468 13.07 -1.26 7.00
N ILE A 469 13.06 -0.35 6.04
CA ILE A 469 12.93 1.09 6.30
C ILE A 469 11.57 1.41 6.94
N GLY A 470 10.47 0.83 6.45
CA GLY A 470 9.14 1.00 7.06
C GLY A 470 9.07 0.53 8.51
N ARG A 471 9.70 -0.61 8.83
CA ARG A 471 9.75 -1.15 10.21
C ARG A 471 10.69 -0.40 11.14
N ASN A 472 11.72 0.27 10.62
CA ASN A 472 12.58 1.14 11.42
C ASN A 472 11.81 2.29 12.10
N THR A 473 10.58 2.61 11.68
CA THR A 473 9.70 3.54 12.41
C THR A 473 9.34 3.06 13.82
N TYR A 474 9.52 1.77 14.11
CA TYR A 474 9.40 1.17 15.43
C TYR A 474 10.71 0.59 15.93
N ASP A 475 11.43 -0.13 15.07
CA ASP A 475 12.62 -0.90 15.46
C ASP A 475 13.86 -0.04 15.72
N ALA A 476 13.91 1.20 15.22
CA ALA A 476 15.06 2.08 15.41
C ALA A 476 15.05 2.72 16.80
N SER A 477 16.23 2.83 17.39
CA SER A 477 16.45 3.53 18.65
C SER A 477 17.62 4.52 18.53
N PHE A 478 17.62 5.53 19.40
CA PHE A 478 18.59 6.62 19.35
C PHE A 478 19.11 6.92 20.75
N ASP A 479 20.41 6.72 20.95
CA ASP A 479 21.07 6.99 22.21
C ASP A 479 21.63 8.40 22.18
N ILE A 480 21.12 9.29 23.03
CA ILE A 480 21.66 10.64 23.18
C ILE A 480 22.94 10.55 24.01
N LEU A 481 24.08 10.84 23.38
CA LEU A 481 25.40 10.76 24.00
C LEU A 481 25.77 12.08 24.69
N GLN A 482 25.36 13.20 24.10
CA GLN A 482 25.60 14.53 24.65
C GLN A 482 24.45 15.46 24.25
N TYR A 483 24.07 16.36 25.14
CA TYR A 483 23.04 17.35 24.88
C TYR A 483 23.39 18.66 25.58
N THR A 484 23.39 19.75 24.82
CA THR A 484 23.53 21.13 25.30
C THR A 484 22.49 22.01 24.58
N GLU A 485 22.38 23.28 24.97
CA GLU A 485 21.49 24.22 24.27
C GLU A 485 21.94 24.50 22.82
N SER A 486 23.23 24.35 22.51
CA SER A 486 23.80 24.69 21.20
C SER A 486 24.12 23.49 20.32
N PHE A 487 24.12 22.26 20.85
CA PHE A 487 24.30 21.05 20.03
C PHE A 487 23.93 19.80 20.79
N PHE A 488 23.67 18.71 20.06
CA PHE A 488 23.54 17.38 20.63
C PHE A 488 24.22 16.34 19.75
N VAL A 489 24.59 15.22 20.36
CA VAL A 489 25.23 14.08 19.72
C VAL A 489 24.41 12.83 20.03
N PHE A 490 24.15 12.01 19.03
CA PHE A 490 23.43 10.75 19.21
C PHE A 490 24.00 9.62 18.37
N ARG A 491 23.83 8.39 18.85
CA ARG A 491 24.08 7.17 18.07
C ARG A 491 22.75 6.61 17.56
N ALA A 492 22.71 6.28 16.27
CA ALA A 492 21.56 5.61 15.68
C ALA A 492 21.73 4.09 15.71
N HIS A 493 20.69 3.37 16.13
CA HIS A 493 20.61 1.92 16.06
C HIS A 493 19.44 1.54 15.17
N THR A 494 19.72 0.95 14.02
CA THR A 494 18.70 0.52 13.05
C THR A 494 18.88 -0.96 12.73
N LYS A 495 17.82 -1.65 12.28
CA LYS A 495 17.90 -3.10 12.00
C LYS A 495 18.49 -3.39 10.61
N GLY A 496 19.71 -2.90 10.35
CA GLY A 496 20.49 -3.25 9.16
C GLY A 496 20.14 -2.48 7.87
N PHE A 497 19.17 -1.56 7.91
CA PHE A 497 18.92 -0.55 6.87
C PHE A 497 18.93 0.83 7.49
N ASP A 498 19.15 1.87 6.71
CA ASP A 498 19.05 3.23 7.19
C ASP A 498 17.61 3.57 7.64
N ALA A 499 17.50 4.66 8.38
CA ALA A 499 16.22 5.19 8.83
C ALA A 499 16.15 6.67 8.45
N LEU A 500 14.97 7.12 8.01
CA LEU A 500 14.68 8.54 7.93
C LEU A 500 14.26 9.00 9.33
N VAL A 501 14.91 10.03 9.86
CA VAL A 501 14.60 10.55 11.21
C VAL A 501 14.17 11.99 11.13
N ASN A 502 13.17 12.35 11.93
CA ASN A 502 12.85 13.71 12.27
C ASN A 502 13.44 14.04 13.64
N VAL A 503 14.19 15.13 13.73
CA VAL A 503 14.71 15.67 14.98
C VAL A 503 13.91 16.91 15.36
N ASN A 504 13.21 16.83 16.49
CA ASN A 504 12.36 17.88 17.03
C ASN A 504 13.19 18.98 17.71
N ILE A 505 13.75 19.86 16.89
CA ILE A 505 14.51 21.05 17.27
C ILE A 505 13.93 22.29 16.59
N SER A 506 14.42 23.47 16.95
CA SER A 506 14.19 24.71 16.20
C SER A 506 15.45 25.08 15.42
N ALA A 507 15.61 24.52 14.22
CA ALA A 507 16.74 24.84 13.36
C ALA A 507 16.70 26.31 12.88
N GLY A 508 17.86 26.96 12.96
CA GLY A 508 18.15 28.25 12.32
C GLY A 508 19.02 28.07 11.07
N ASP A 509 19.39 29.17 10.43
CA ASP A 509 20.13 29.19 9.16
C ASP A 509 21.52 28.55 9.26
N ASN A 510 22.13 28.56 10.45
CA ASN A 510 23.46 27.98 10.70
C ASN A 510 23.41 26.55 11.24
N THR A 511 22.24 25.89 11.24
CA THR A 511 22.14 24.51 11.74
C THR A 511 22.99 23.59 10.87
N ARG A 512 23.78 22.72 11.49
CA ARG A 512 24.65 21.76 10.79
C ARG A 512 24.45 20.36 11.32
N VAL A 513 24.43 19.38 10.43
CA VAL A 513 24.39 17.95 10.76
C VAL A 513 25.68 17.32 10.26
N CYS A 514 26.42 16.65 11.14
CA CYS A 514 27.62 15.90 10.83
C CYS A 514 27.43 14.43 11.19
N ASP A 515 27.81 13.52 10.31
CA ASP A 515 28.03 12.13 10.66
C ASP A 515 29.48 11.95 11.04
N ASN A 516 29.71 11.88 12.34
CA ASN A 516 31.04 11.79 12.93
C ASN A 516 31.72 10.45 12.61
N THR A 517 30.97 9.45 12.12
CA THR A 517 31.52 8.15 11.73
C THR A 517 32.21 8.22 10.37
N LEU A 518 31.70 9.08 9.49
CA LEU A 518 32.23 9.31 8.15
C LEU A 518 32.96 10.66 8.04
N GLU A 519 32.93 11.47 9.10
CA GLU A 519 33.47 12.83 9.18
C GLU A 519 32.93 13.73 8.06
N GLN A 520 31.63 13.62 7.78
CA GLN A 520 30.97 14.33 6.68
C GLN A 520 29.74 15.11 7.14
N PHE A 521 29.61 16.33 6.62
CA PHE A 521 28.39 17.12 6.76
C PHE A 521 27.30 16.59 5.84
N PHE A 522 26.07 16.53 6.36
CA PHE A 522 24.90 16.10 5.64
C PHE A 522 23.93 17.24 5.38
N SER A 523 23.26 17.15 4.22
CA SER A 523 22.06 17.93 3.99
C SER A 523 20.91 17.35 4.83
N TYR A 524 20.00 18.24 5.20
CA TYR A 524 18.76 17.89 5.87
C TYR A 524 17.62 18.67 5.21
N LYS A 525 16.40 18.16 5.37
CA LYS A 525 15.18 18.87 5.01
C LYS A 525 14.70 19.65 6.23
N LEU A 526 14.55 20.97 6.08
CA LEU A 526 13.89 21.82 7.07
C LEU A 526 12.38 21.67 6.93
N GLU A 527 11.72 21.28 8.01
CA GLU A 527 10.26 21.17 8.07
C GLU A 527 9.62 22.51 8.48
N GLN A 528 8.30 22.65 8.28
CA GLN A 528 7.56 23.89 8.56
C GLN A 528 7.65 24.35 10.02
N ASP A 529 7.77 23.40 10.95
CA ASP A 529 7.91 23.65 12.39
C ASP A 529 9.37 23.87 12.83
N LYS A 530 10.28 24.06 11.86
CA LYS A 530 11.74 24.19 12.03
C LYS A 530 12.47 22.95 12.53
N SER A 531 11.79 21.80 12.61
CA SER A 531 12.49 20.54 12.79
C SER A 531 13.27 20.15 11.54
N ILE A 532 14.21 19.21 11.69
CA ILE A 532 15.00 18.74 10.57
C ILE A 532 14.77 17.26 10.34
N THR A 533 14.80 16.86 9.07
CA THR A 533 14.64 15.47 8.65
C THR A 533 15.85 15.06 7.80
N PHE A 534 16.50 13.95 8.15
CA PHE A 534 17.64 13.41 7.40
C PHE A 534 17.78 11.88 7.60
N ARG A 535 18.59 11.22 6.77
CA ARG A 535 18.82 9.77 6.85
C ARG A 535 19.97 9.46 7.80
N VAL A 536 19.79 8.42 8.63
CA VAL A 536 20.80 7.91 9.56
C VAL A 536 21.06 6.43 9.30
N LYS A 537 22.31 6.01 9.44
CA LYS A 537 22.77 4.65 9.24
C LYS A 537 22.96 3.92 10.57
N ASN A 538 22.89 2.59 10.52
CA ASN A 538 23.05 1.76 11.70
C ASN A 538 24.42 1.96 12.34
N ASN A 539 24.45 2.13 13.66
CA ASN A 539 25.65 2.31 14.48
C ASN A 539 26.50 3.55 14.15
N HIS A 540 25.97 4.49 13.38
CA HIS A 540 26.63 5.77 13.14
C HIS A 540 26.36 6.76 14.27
N ILE A 541 27.30 7.68 14.49
CA ILE A 541 27.21 8.78 15.45
C ILE A 541 27.01 10.08 14.69
N TYR A 542 26.03 10.87 15.11
CA TYR A 542 25.66 12.13 14.50
C TYR A 542 25.78 13.27 15.49
N SER A 543 26.39 14.38 15.07
CA SER A 543 26.35 15.67 15.76
C SER A 543 25.40 16.62 15.04
N VAL A 544 24.54 17.29 15.79
CA VAL A 544 23.68 18.35 15.28
C VAL A 544 23.97 19.62 16.05
N TYR A 545 24.54 20.59 15.35
CA TYR A 545 24.88 21.91 15.88
C TYR A 545 23.72 22.86 15.61
N LEU A 546 23.13 23.39 16.68
CA LEU A 546 22.09 24.39 16.66
C LEU A 546 22.76 25.77 16.63
N ASP A 547 22.09 26.75 16.03
CA ASP A 547 22.60 28.11 15.83
C ASP A 547 23.11 28.72 17.16
N SER A 548 24.41 28.57 17.43
CA SER A 548 25.11 29.28 18.47
C SER A 548 25.66 30.54 17.84
N GLY A 549 25.07 31.70 18.18
CA GLY A 549 25.59 32.99 17.74
C GLY A 549 27.12 33.01 17.84
N ASN A 550 27.79 33.20 16.70
CA ASN A 550 29.24 33.37 16.55
C ASN A 550 30.10 32.63 17.58
N LYS A 551 30.26 31.31 17.42
CA LYS A 551 31.49 30.64 17.85
C LYS A 551 31.94 29.67 16.79
N GLU A 552 33.12 29.95 16.22
CA GLU A 552 33.93 28.96 15.52
C GLU A 552 34.10 27.77 16.47
N TYR A 553 33.43 26.66 16.16
CA TYR A 553 33.79 25.38 16.72
C TYR A 553 34.76 24.74 15.73
N ASP A 554 36.04 24.82 16.06
CA ASP A 554 37.09 24.06 15.39
C ASP A 554 36.80 22.56 15.55
N CYS A 555 36.66 21.85 14.43
CA CYS A 555 36.87 20.41 14.43
C CYS A 555 38.34 20.13 14.79
N PRO A 556 38.66 19.03 15.50
CA PRO A 556 40.03 18.54 15.51
C PRO A 556 40.38 18.15 14.07
N VAL A 557 41.38 18.82 13.52
CA VAL A 557 42.01 18.47 12.25
C VAL A 557 42.98 17.32 12.54
N ASP A 558 42.74 16.16 11.93
CA ASP A 558 43.68 15.44 11.06
C ASP A 558 43.08 14.14 10.49
#